data_AF-A0A7C4G2D3-F1
#
_entry.id   AF-A0A7C4G2D3-F1
#
_cell.length_a   1.000
_cell.length_b   1.000
_cell.length_c   1.000
_cell.angle_alpha   90.00
_cell.angle_beta   90.00
_cell.angle_gamma   90.00
#
_symmetry.space_group_name_H-M   'P 1'
#
loop_
_entity.id
_entity.type
_entity.pdbx_description
1 polymer ?
#
loop_
_entity_poly.entity_id
_entity_poly.type
_entity_poly.pdbx_seq_one_letter_code
_entity_poly.pdbx_strand_id
1 'polypeptide(L)'
;MVFNASNPLAMVLGHLQTAPAPPSERTELAIPADLEGIIPQCLEKDPDRRPAGALELDRKLASCSAAGDWTPERSGEWWSTHIPRQTAS
;
A
#
# COMPACT_ATOMS: atom_id res chain seq x y z
N MET A 1 4.58 9.65 2.08
CA MET A 1 4.38 10.04 0.67
C MET A 1 4.95 8.97 -0.24
N VAL A 2 4.18 8.53 -1.25
CA VAL A 2 4.57 7.44 -2.18
C VAL A 2 5.66 7.88 -3.16
N PHE A 3 5.66 9.17 -3.56
CA PHE A 3 6.69 9.76 -4.41
C PHE A 3 7.58 10.70 -3.58
N ASN A 4 8.84 10.84 -4.01
CA ASN A 4 9.76 11.83 -3.50
C ASN A 4 9.99 12.88 -4.58
N ALA A 5 9.77 14.16 -4.29
CA ALA A 5 9.93 15.23 -5.26
C ALA A 5 10.40 16.51 -4.58
N SER A 6 11.19 17.31 -5.29
CA SER A 6 11.82 18.53 -4.78
C SER A 6 10.87 19.72 -4.66
N ASN A 7 9.69 19.66 -5.30
CA ASN A 7 8.67 20.72 -5.26
C ASN A 7 7.25 20.15 -5.52
N PRO A 8 6.19 20.92 -5.20
CA PRO A 8 4.80 20.46 -5.34
C PRO A 8 4.40 20.10 -6.77
N LEU A 9 4.87 20.82 -7.78
CA LEU A 9 4.53 20.52 -9.18
C LEU A 9 5.14 19.17 -9.60
N ALA A 10 6.40 18.93 -9.25
CA ALA A 10 7.05 17.65 -9.48
C ALA A 10 6.34 16.50 -8.73
N MET A 11 5.81 16.76 -7.53
CA MET A 11 5.00 15.79 -6.80
C MET A 11 3.72 15.42 -7.58
N VAL A 12 2.99 16.42 -8.09
CA VAL A 12 1.78 16.20 -8.90
C VAL A 12 2.11 15.40 -10.15
N LEU A 13 3.19 15.75 -10.87
CA LEU A 13 3.63 14.97 -12.03
C LEU A 13 3.96 13.53 -11.66
N GLY A 14 4.60 13.30 -10.51
CA GLY A 14 4.85 11.96 -9.98
C GLY A 14 3.58 11.14 -9.81
N HIS A 15 2.54 11.73 -9.23
CA HIS A 15 1.23 11.08 -9.10
C HIS A 15 0.56 10.77 -10.44
N LEU A 16 0.79 11.57 -11.48
CA LEU A 16 0.20 11.40 -12.80
C LEU A 16 0.93 10.39 -13.68
N GLN A 17 2.27 10.35 -13.59
CA GLN A 17 3.09 9.73 -14.64
C GLN A 17 4.03 8.64 -14.12
N THR A 18 4.43 8.71 -12.85
CA THR A 18 5.49 7.84 -12.32
C THR A 18 4.90 6.59 -11.69
N ALA A 19 5.44 5.43 -12.05
CA ALA A 19 5.18 4.19 -11.33
C ALA A 19 5.77 4.31 -9.90
N PRO A 20 5.03 3.95 -8.85
CA PRO A 20 5.56 4.03 -7.49
C PRO A 20 6.69 3.04 -7.28
N ALA A 21 7.69 3.44 -6.48
CA ALA A 21 8.71 2.50 -6.01
C ALA A 21 8.04 1.35 -5.21
N PRO A 22 8.58 0.12 -5.32
CA PRO A 22 8.06 -1.01 -4.58
C PRO A 22 8.13 -0.76 -3.06
N PRO A 23 7.12 -1.21 -2.29
CA PRO A 23 7.11 -1.09 -0.83
C PRO A 23 8.39 -1.61 -0.13
N SER A 24 9.04 -2.67 -0.64
CA SER A 24 10.27 -3.22 -0.05
C SER A 24 11.45 -2.24 -0.04
N GLU A 25 11.51 -1.29 -0.99
CA GLU A 25 12.54 -0.24 -0.99
C GLU A 25 12.34 0.81 0.12
N ARG A 26 11.21 0.73 0.84
CA ARG A 26 10.79 1.75 1.81
C ARG A 26 10.78 1.25 3.25
N THR A 27 11.13 0.00 3.47
CA THR A 27 11.14 -0.62 4.80
C THR A 27 12.23 -1.68 4.88
N GLU A 28 12.77 -1.89 6.07
CA GLU A 28 13.70 -2.98 6.35
C GLU A 28 12.97 -4.33 6.56
N LEU A 29 11.64 -4.32 6.57
CA LEU A 29 10.82 -5.52 6.75
C LEU A 29 10.71 -6.29 5.43
N ALA A 30 10.84 -7.61 5.50
CA ALA A 30 10.57 -8.47 4.35
C ALA A 30 9.07 -8.40 3.98
N ILE A 31 8.80 -8.12 2.71
CA ILE A 31 7.44 -8.12 2.16
C ILE A 31 7.30 -9.30 1.19
N PRO A 32 6.27 -10.15 1.35
CA PRO A 32 5.98 -11.20 0.38
C PRO A 32 5.78 -10.63 -1.04
N ALA A 33 6.44 -11.22 -2.04
CA ALA A 33 6.44 -10.69 -3.41
C ALA A 33 5.03 -10.67 -4.05
N ASP A 34 4.18 -11.62 -3.68
CA ASP A 34 2.79 -11.71 -4.11
C ASP A 34 1.92 -10.58 -3.54
N LEU A 35 2.19 -10.13 -2.31
CA LEU A 35 1.56 -8.96 -1.70
C LEU A 35 2.15 -7.66 -2.27
N GLU A 36 3.46 -7.61 -2.46
CA GLU A 36 4.16 -6.43 -2.93
C GLU A 36 3.62 -5.93 -4.28
N GLY A 37 3.34 -6.84 -5.21
CA GLY A 37 2.83 -6.50 -6.54
C GLY A 37 1.43 -5.89 -6.56
N ILE A 38 0.63 -6.07 -5.50
CA ILE A 38 -0.75 -5.58 -5.45
C ILE A 38 -0.79 -4.05 -5.29
N ILE A 39 0.09 -3.48 -4.46
CA ILE A 39 0.09 -2.03 -4.18
C ILE A 39 0.39 -1.21 -5.45
N PRO A 40 1.44 -1.48 -6.24
CA PRO A 40 1.67 -0.82 -7.52
C PRO A 40 0.50 -1.00 -8.49
N GLN A 41 -0.14 -2.17 -8.50
CA GLN A 41 -1.31 -2.42 -9.35
C GLN A 41 -2.47 -1.47 -9.02
N CYS A 42 -2.73 -1.21 -7.73
CA CYS A 42 -3.75 -0.24 -7.31
C CYS A 42 -3.39 1.21 -7.70
N LEU A 43 -2.11 1.51 -7.89
CA LEU A 43 -1.59 2.85 -8.17
C LEU A 43 -1.27 3.08 -9.67
N GLU A 44 -1.58 2.09 -10.51
CA GLU A 44 -1.29 2.15 -11.94
C GLU A 44 -1.94 3.37 -12.59
N LYS A 45 -1.29 3.94 -13.61
CA LYS A 45 -1.82 5.14 -14.27
C LYS A 45 -2.91 4.77 -15.27
N ASP A 46 -2.74 3.63 -15.90
CA ASP A 46 -3.76 3.01 -16.74
C ASP A 46 -4.86 2.36 -15.85
N PRO A 47 -6.10 2.85 -15.90
CA PRO A 47 -7.20 2.28 -15.11
C PRO A 47 -7.50 0.82 -15.46
N ASP A 48 -7.26 0.39 -16.70
CA ASP A 48 -7.54 -0.99 -17.15
C ASP A 48 -6.56 -2.01 -16.55
N ARG A 49 -5.44 -1.52 -16.01
CA ARG A 49 -4.42 -2.35 -15.34
C ARG A 49 -4.62 -2.45 -13.83
N ARG A 50 -5.53 -1.67 -13.27
CA ARG A 50 -5.90 -1.71 -11.84
C ARG A 50 -6.85 -2.87 -11.56
N PRO A 51 -6.97 -3.33 -10.30
CA PRO A 51 -8.11 -4.15 -9.92
C PRO A 51 -9.42 -3.41 -10.24
N ALA A 52 -10.39 -4.09 -10.83
CA ALA A 52 -11.65 -3.51 -11.27
C ALA A 52 -12.50 -2.96 -10.11
N GLY A 53 -12.18 -3.31 -8.87
CA GLY A 53 -12.77 -2.75 -7.67
C GLY A 53 -12.37 -3.48 -6.41
N ALA A 54 -13.02 -3.11 -5.30
CA ALA A 54 -12.71 -3.66 -3.97
C ALA A 54 -12.82 -5.19 -3.91
N LEU A 55 -13.82 -5.79 -4.58
CA LEU A 55 -14.02 -7.23 -4.56
C LEU A 55 -12.92 -8.01 -5.28
N GLU A 56 -12.38 -7.48 -6.39
CA GLU A 56 -11.24 -8.12 -7.06
C GLU A 56 -9.96 -7.96 -6.24
N LEU A 57 -9.75 -6.77 -5.66
CA LEU A 57 -8.65 -6.51 -4.76
C LEU A 57 -8.66 -7.46 -3.55
N ASP A 58 -9.84 -7.65 -2.93
CA ASP A 58 -10.04 -8.58 -1.82
C ASP A 58 -9.61 -10.00 -2.17
N ARG A 59 -10.05 -10.52 -3.33
CA ARG A 59 -9.64 -11.85 -3.81
C ARG A 59 -8.13 -11.97 -4.04
N LYS A 60 -7.50 -10.93 -4.60
CA LYS A 60 -6.04 -10.89 -4.80
C LYS A 60 -5.32 -10.96 -3.45
N LEU A 61 -5.73 -10.13 -2.49
CA LEU A 61 -5.16 -10.11 -1.15
C LEU A 61 -5.34 -11.44 -0.42
N ALA A 62 -6.52 -12.06 -0.54
CA ALA A 62 -6.81 -13.36 0.06
C ALA A 62 -5.99 -14.52 -0.56
N SER A 63 -5.40 -14.32 -1.75
CA SER A 63 -4.54 -15.31 -2.41
C SER A 63 -3.06 -15.19 -2.05
N CYS A 64 -2.66 -14.12 -1.36
CA CYS A 64 -1.28 -13.93 -0.91
C CYS A 64 -0.89 -14.96 0.17
N SER A 65 0.38 -15.29 0.22
CA SER A 65 1.00 -16.16 1.23
C SER A 65 0.81 -15.67 2.66
N ALA A 66 0.72 -14.35 2.88
CA ALA A 66 0.44 -13.75 4.17
C ALA A 66 -1.06 -13.64 4.50
N ALA A 67 -1.95 -14.14 3.64
CA ALA A 67 -3.39 -14.12 3.91
C ALA A 67 -3.71 -14.95 5.16
N GLY A 68 -4.45 -14.35 6.09
CA GLY A 68 -4.78 -14.97 7.38
C GLY A 68 -3.77 -14.68 8.50
N ASP A 69 -2.56 -14.19 8.20
CA ASP A 69 -1.59 -13.81 9.24
C ASP A 69 -1.99 -12.54 10.00
N TRP A 70 -2.77 -11.67 9.33
CA TRP A 70 -3.32 -10.45 9.88
C TRP A 70 -4.77 -10.66 10.31
N THR A 71 -4.97 -11.31 11.45
CA THR A 71 -6.31 -11.58 12.00
C THR A 71 -6.90 -10.35 12.69
N PRO A 72 -8.23 -10.30 12.91
CA PRO A 72 -8.86 -9.25 13.71
C PRO A 72 -8.22 -9.07 15.10
N GLU A 73 -7.86 -10.18 15.77
CA GLU A 73 -7.22 -10.17 17.08
C GLU A 73 -5.85 -9.51 17.02
N ARG A 74 -5.00 -9.94 16.08
CA ARG A 74 -3.66 -9.37 15.88
C ARG A 74 -3.71 -7.91 15.50
N SER A 75 -4.68 -7.53 14.66
CA SER A 75 -4.92 -6.13 14.33
C SER A 75 -5.30 -5.31 15.55
N GLY A 76 -6.18 -5.83 16.42
CA GLY A 76 -6.58 -5.17 17.66
C GLY A 76 -5.41 -4.95 18.61
N GLU A 77 -4.59 -5.98 18.82
CA GLU A 77 -3.36 -5.91 19.62
C GLU A 77 -2.41 -4.84 19.07
N TRP A 78 -2.17 -4.85 17.75
CA TRP A 78 -1.27 -3.90 17.13
C TRP A 78 -1.74 -2.45 17.31
N TRP A 79 -3.02 -2.16 17.05
CA TRP A 79 -3.58 -0.82 17.24
C TRP A 79 -3.50 -0.36 18.70
N SER A 80 -3.72 -1.25 19.67
CA SER A 80 -3.60 -0.88 21.10
C SER A 80 -2.22 -0.33 21.48
N THR A 81 -1.18 -0.74 20.75
CA THR A 81 0.21 -0.35 21.01
C THR A 81 0.68 0.78 20.08
N HIS A 82 0.10 0.92 18.89
CA HIS A 82 0.61 1.79 17.82
C HIS A 82 -0.35 2.90 17.37
N ILE A 83 -1.49 3.12 18.04
CA ILE A 83 -2.34 4.29 17.77
C ILE A 83 -1.49 5.57 17.93
N PRO A 84 -1.32 6.38 16.87
CA PRO A 84 -0.69 7.68 17.00
C PRO A 84 -1.50 8.51 17.98
N ARG A 85 -0.84 9.15 18.95
CA ARG A 85 -1.50 10.19 19.76
C ARG A 85 -2.09 11.20 18.78
N GLN A 86 -3.41 11.28 18.71
CA GLN A 86 -4.07 12.36 17.99
C GLN A 86 -3.63 13.66 18.66
N THR A 87 -2.77 14.44 18.00
CA THR A 87 -2.55 15.83 18.38
C THR A 87 -3.85 16.56 18.10
N ALA A 88 -4.59 16.86 19.17
CA ALA A 88 -5.74 17.75 19.12
C ALA A 88 -5.30 19.05 18.43
N SER A 89 -6.02 19.43 17.38
CA SER A 89 -5.84 20.71 16.68
C SER A 89 -6.73 21.78 17.26
#